data_AF-U5MXG4-F1
#
_entry.id   AF-U5MXG4-F1
#
_cell.length_a   1.000
_cell.length_b   1.000
_cell.length_c   1.000
_cell.angle_alpha   90.00
_cell.angle_beta   90.00
_cell.angle_gamma   90.00
#
_symmetry.space_group_name_H-M   'P 1'
#
loop_
_entity.id
_entity.type
_entity.pdbx_description
1 polymer ?
#
loop_
_entity_poly.entity_id
_entity_poly.type
_entity_poly.pdbx_seq_one_letter_code
_entity_poly.pdbx_strand_id
1 'polypeptide(L)'
;MPEIEDVVRLYFPDNEEKNAYVVSSMHYEGIDDSKRSDPSVKSLSTKYGKEIVMSPDSVEIIGNGNLLMRLSDNGGIEVNSDKSIVMNAGGDVSINGGGKVTIQGDAGINLTQAGANMTIQDDVIMNGGKVNIQS
;
A
#
# COMPACT_ATOMS: atom_id res chain seq x y z
N MET A 1 -11.17 15.52 -11.59
CA MET A 1 -11.20 16.50 -12.69
C MET A 1 -10.32 15.93 -13.79
N PRO A 2 -10.76 15.94 -15.07
CA PRO A 2 -9.92 15.51 -16.19
C PRO A 2 -8.60 16.29 -16.20
N GLU A 3 -7.54 15.63 -16.64
CA GLU A 3 -6.22 16.25 -16.81
C GLU A 3 -6.17 17.03 -18.13
N ILE A 4 -5.21 17.95 -18.24
CA ILE A 4 -4.95 18.64 -19.52
C ILE A 4 -4.63 17.56 -20.56
N GLU A 5 -5.23 17.68 -21.75
CA GLU A 5 -5.20 16.71 -22.87
C GLU A 5 -6.09 15.47 -22.72
N ASP A 6 -6.83 15.31 -21.61
CA ASP A 6 -7.83 14.23 -21.52
C ASP A 6 -8.97 14.46 -22.52
N VAL A 7 -9.38 13.37 -23.17
CA VAL A 7 -10.62 13.35 -23.95
C VAL A 7 -11.81 13.28 -23.00
N VAL A 8 -12.79 14.16 -23.18
CA VAL A 8 -13.97 14.26 -22.31
C VAL A 8 -15.27 14.11 -23.08
N ARG A 9 -16.31 13.69 -22.37
CA ARG A 9 -17.69 13.73 -22.82
C ARG A 9 -18.35 15.02 -22.33
N LEU A 10 -18.56 15.96 -23.23
CA LEU A 10 -19.33 17.19 -22.99
C LEU A 10 -20.82 16.93 -23.25
N TYR A 11 -21.69 17.44 -22.37
CA TYR A 11 -23.14 17.31 -22.49
C TYR A 11 -23.81 18.69 -22.51
N PHE A 12 -24.73 18.87 -23.45
CA PHE A 12 -25.56 20.06 -23.59
C PHE A 12 -26.97 19.72 -23.12
N PRO A 13 -27.40 20.19 -21.93
CA PRO A 13 -28.72 19.88 -21.39
C PRO A 13 -29.85 20.58 -22.16
N ASP A 14 -29.54 21.69 -22.82
CA ASP A 14 -30.46 22.49 -23.64
C ASP A 14 -29.68 23.14 -24.81
N ASN A 15 -30.31 24.10 -25.49
CA ASN A 15 -29.74 24.83 -26.60
C ASN A 15 -28.92 26.07 -26.18
N GLU A 16 -28.67 26.29 -24.89
CA GLU A 16 -27.81 27.37 -24.40
C GLU A 16 -26.41 26.82 -24.08
N GLU A 17 -25.41 27.14 -24.91
CA GLU A 17 -24.05 26.58 -24.81
C GLU A 17 -23.40 26.77 -23.42
N LYS A 18 -23.70 27.88 -22.74
CA LYS A 18 -23.20 28.17 -21.39
C LYS A 18 -23.67 27.17 -20.33
N ASN A 19 -24.74 26.41 -20.61
CA ASN A 19 -25.30 25.39 -19.71
C ASN A 19 -24.62 24.02 -19.91
N ALA A 20 -23.70 23.90 -20.88
CA ALA A 20 -22.98 22.66 -21.13
C ALA A 20 -22.03 22.30 -19.98
N TYR A 21 -21.87 21.01 -19.71
CA TYR A 21 -20.97 20.52 -18.67
C TYR A 21 -20.33 19.19 -19.03
N VAL A 22 -19.16 18.92 -18.46
CA VAL A 22 -18.43 17.66 -18.66
C VAL A 22 -19.04 16.57 -17.78
N VAL A 23 -19.38 15.43 -18.39
CA VAL A 23 -19.99 14.28 -17.71
C VAL A 23 -18.94 13.27 -17.26
N SER A 24 -17.93 13.02 -18.09
CA SER A 24 -16.89 12.02 -17.81
C SER A 24 -15.63 12.27 -18.65
N SER A 25 -14.46 11.88 -18.17
CA SER A 25 -13.29 11.62 -19.03
C SER A 25 -13.38 10.23 -19.65
N MET A 26 -12.78 10.06 -20.82
CA MET A 26 -12.80 8.81 -21.57
C MET A 26 -11.39 8.40 -21.96
N HIS A 27 -11.15 7.10 -21.94
CA HIS A 27 -9.98 6.50 -22.59
C HIS A 27 -10.30 6.32 -24.09
N TYR A 28 -9.37 6.71 -24.97
CA TYR A 28 -9.56 6.71 -26.42
C TYR A 28 -8.53 5.80 -27.10
N GLU A 29 -8.86 5.27 -28.28
CA GLU A 29 -7.97 4.39 -29.05
C GLU A 29 -6.65 5.10 -29.40
N GLY A 30 -5.52 4.38 -29.25
CA GLY A 30 -4.17 4.92 -29.46
C GLY A 30 -3.37 5.16 -28.17
N ILE A 31 -3.99 4.95 -27.00
CA ILE A 31 -3.33 4.89 -25.69
C ILE A 31 -3.18 3.41 -25.30
N ASP A 32 -2.11 3.07 -24.56
CA ASP A 32 -1.88 1.71 -24.03
C ASP A 32 -3.14 1.15 -23.33
N ASP A 33 -3.74 0.15 -23.95
CA ASP A 33 -4.98 -0.51 -23.54
C ASP A 33 -4.75 -1.81 -22.76
N SER A 34 -3.48 -2.20 -22.57
CA SER A 34 -3.10 -3.46 -21.93
C SER A 34 -3.76 -3.64 -20.57
N LYS A 35 -3.86 -2.55 -19.78
CA LYS A 35 -4.49 -2.52 -18.45
C LYS A 35 -6.02 -2.62 -18.46
N ARG A 36 -6.66 -2.57 -19.63
CA ARG A 36 -8.13 -2.60 -19.80
C ARG A 36 -8.59 -3.74 -20.71
N SER A 37 -7.69 -4.63 -21.08
CA SER A 37 -7.94 -5.77 -21.96
C SER A 37 -8.66 -6.94 -21.27
N ASP A 38 -8.42 -7.12 -19.96
CA ASP A 38 -9.02 -8.19 -19.16
C ASP A 38 -10.20 -7.67 -18.32
N PRO A 39 -11.46 -8.05 -18.62
CA PRO A 39 -12.62 -7.63 -17.85
C PRO A 39 -12.70 -8.25 -16.46
N SER A 40 -11.90 -9.27 -16.14
CA SER A 40 -11.84 -9.86 -14.80
C SER A 40 -11.00 -9.03 -13.83
N VAL A 41 -10.12 -8.17 -14.36
CA VAL A 41 -9.27 -7.26 -13.58
C VAL A 41 -9.88 -5.86 -13.60
N LYS A 42 -10.02 -5.25 -12.43
CA LYS A 42 -10.49 -3.87 -12.26
C LYS A 42 -9.34 -3.05 -11.70
N SER A 43 -9.06 -1.90 -12.28
CA SER A 43 -8.04 -1.00 -11.76
C SER A 43 -8.48 0.47 -11.71
N LEU A 44 -7.92 1.19 -10.74
CA LEU A 44 -8.03 2.63 -10.58
C LEU A 44 -6.62 3.20 -10.50
N SER A 45 -6.21 3.93 -11.53
CA SER A 45 -4.83 4.41 -11.67
C SER A 45 -4.78 5.92 -11.89
N THR A 46 -3.68 6.53 -11.49
CA THR A 46 -3.39 7.96 -11.73
C THR A 46 -2.30 8.12 -12.80
N LYS A 47 -2.23 9.27 -13.48
CA LYS A 47 -1.13 9.57 -14.42
C LYS A 47 0.26 9.55 -13.78
N TYR A 48 0.32 9.59 -12.44
CA TYR A 48 1.57 9.60 -11.67
C TYR A 48 2.07 8.19 -11.31
N GLY A 49 1.43 7.12 -11.79
CA GLY A 49 1.87 5.74 -11.61
C GLY A 49 1.28 5.00 -10.39
N LYS A 50 0.49 5.68 -9.54
CA LYS A 50 -0.22 5.02 -8.43
C LYS A 50 -1.44 4.27 -8.92
N GLU A 51 -1.72 3.12 -8.33
CA GLU A 51 -2.76 2.20 -8.79
C GLU A 51 -3.39 1.39 -7.66
N ILE A 52 -4.68 1.08 -7.78
CA ILE A 52 -5.36 0.02 -7.03
C ILE A 52 -5.82 -1.02 -8.05
N VAL A 53 -5.47 -2.29 -7.87
CA VAL A 53 -5.85 -3.41 -8.74
C VAL A 53 -6.67 -4.41 -7.96
N MET A 54 -7.78 -4.87 -8.53
CA MET A 54 -8.62 -5.93 -8.02
C MET A 54 -8.69 -7.01 -9.10
N SER A 55 -8.02 -8.15 -8.86
CA SER A 55 -8.06 -9.34 -9.70
C SER A 55 -8.93 -10.41 -9.05
N PRO A 56 -9.25 -11.51 -9.74
CA PRO A 56 -10.05 -12.60 -9.16
C PRO A 56 -9.45 -13.20 -7.87
N ASP A 57 -8.14 -13.11 -7.69
CA ASP A 57 -7.37 -13.75 -6.62
C ASP A 57 -6.66 -12.76 -5.68
N SER A 58 -6.76 -11.45 -5.92
CA SER A 58 -6.03 -10.46 -5.13
C SER A 58 -6.60 -9.03 -5.16
N VAL A 59 -6.22 -8.25 -4.16
CA VAL A 59 -6.34 -6.80 -4.14
C VAL A 59 -4.97 -6.20 -3.86
N GLU A 60 -4.53 -5.30 -4.73
CA GLU A 60 -3.22 -4.64 -4.66
C GLU A 60 -3.37 -3.12 -4.61
N ILE A 61 -2.56 -2.48 -3.76
CA ILE A 61 -2.41 -1.02 -3.70
C ILE A 61 -0.94 -0.71 -3.98
N ILE A 62 -0.70 -0.04 -5.10
CA ILE A 62 0.61 0.18 -5.69
C ILE A 62 0.92 1.68 -5.65
N GLY A 63 2.02 2.00 -4.96
CA GLY A 63 2.61 3.34 -4.94
C GLY A 63 3.66 3.53 -6.04
N ASN A 64 4.36 4.66 -6.00
CA ASN A 64 5.53 4.84 -6.85
C ASN A 64 6.75 4.12 -6.25
N GLY A 65 7.64 3.61 -7.11
CA GLY A 65 8.79 2.83 -6.65
C GLY A 65 8.39 1.44 -6.16
N ASN A 66 9.09 0.90 -5.17
CA ASN A 66 8.86 -0.44 -4.64
C ASN A 66 7.87 -0.43 -3.45
N LEU A 67 6.73 0.26 -3.62
CA LEU A 67 5.69 0.37 -2.60
C LEU A 67 4.47 -0.46 -3.01
N LEU A 68 4.22 -1.54 -2.27
CA LEU A 68 3.14 -2.49 -2.54
C LEU A 68 2.46 -2.93 -1.23
N MET A 69 1.13 -2.88 -1.21
CA MET A 69 0.31 -3.64 -0.27
C MET A 69 -0.53 -4.63 -1.08
N ARG A 70 -0.52 -5.91 -0.71
CA ARG A 70 -1.23 -6.96 -1.41
C ARG A 70 -1.99 -7.86 -0.45
N LEU A 71 -3.25 -8.13 -0.78
CA LEU A 71 -4.09 -9.14 -0.14
C LEU A 71 -4.38 -10.20 -1.20
N SER A 72 -4.00 -11.45 -0.97
CA SER A 72 -4.14 -12.54 -1.93
C SER A 72 -4.74 -13.78 -1.29
N ASP A 73 -5.52 -14.53 -2.05
CA ASP A 73 -6.26 -15.71 -1.54
C ASP A 73 -5.32 -16.81 -1.03
N ASN A 74 -4.21 -17.04 -1.75
CA ASN A 74 -3.26 -18.11 -1.44
C ASN A 74 -2.06 -17.65 -0.58
N GLY A 75 -1.73 -16.35 -0.62
CA GLY A 75 -0.54 -15.79 0.03
C GLY A 75 -0.83 -14.98 1.30
N GLY A 76 -2.08 -14.60 1.54
CA GLY A 76 -2.44 -13.73 2.66
C GLY A 76 -2.10 -12.26 2.40
N ILE A 77 -1.53 -11.59 3.40
CA ILE A 77 -1.28 -10.13 3.38
C ILE A 77 0.22 -9.84 3.31
N GLU A 78 0.61 -8.97 2.39
CA GLU A 78 1.97 -8.48 2.22
C GLU A 78 2.02 -6.95 2.20
N VAL A 79 3.05 -6.38 2.85
CA VAL A 79 3.36 -4.95 2.81
C VAL A 79 4.86 -4.80 2.53
N ASN A 80 5.20 -4.30 1.35
CA ASN A 80 6.57 -4.16 0.86
C ASN A 80 6.90 -2.68 0.62
N SER A 81 8.09 -2.28 1.06
CA SER A 81 8.59 -0.91 0.92
C SER A 81 10.12 -0.91 0.87
N ASP A 82 10.70 -0.11 -0.03
CA ASP A 82 12.12 0.26 0.00
C ASP A 82 12.40 1.48 0.91
N LYS A 83 11.39 1.94 1.64
CA LYS A 83 11.42 3.00 2.66
C LYS A 83 10.94 2.44 4.01
N SER A 84 10.82 3.31 5.01
CA SER A 84 10.33 2.91 6.33
C SER A 84 8.86 2.48 6.30
N ILE A 85 8.52 1.48 7.12
CA ILE A 85 7.16 1.12 7.52
C ILE A 85 7.02 1.47 8.99
N VAL A 86 6.00 2.26 9.34
CA VAL A 86 5.77 2.75 10.72
C VAL A 86 4.37 2.38 11.17
N MET A 87 4.26 1.69 12.31
CA MET A 87 2.99 1.32 12.94
C MET A 87 2.87 2.03 14.29
N ASN A 88 1.90 2.95 14.41
CA ASN A 88 1.65 3.72 15.62
C ASN A 88 0.19 3.56 16.06
N ALA A 89 -0.03 3.32 17.35
CA ALA A 89 -1.37 3.23 17.92
C ALA A 89 -1.43 3.98 19.26
N GLY A 90 -2.59 4.56 19.57
CA GLY A 90 -2.86 5.13 20.90
C GLY A 90 -3.14 4.07 21.97
N GLY A 91 -3.46 2.84 21.56
CA GLY A 91 -3.61 1.66 22.40
C GLY A 91 -2.63 0.56 21.98
N ASP A 92 -3.03 -0.70 22.12
CA ASP A 92 -2.15 -1.83 21.87
C ASP A 92 -1.96 -2.14 20.38
N VAL A 93 -0.74 -2.55 20.01
CA VAL A 93 -0.45 -3.27 18.76
C VAL A 93 -0.15 -4.71 19.15
N SER A 94 -0.95 -5.67 18.67
CA SER A 94 -0.81 -7.09 19.01
C SER A 94 -0.37 -7.91 17.79
N ILE A 95 0.69 -8.70 17.95
CA ILE A 95 1.21 -9.59 16.90
C ILE A 95 1.11 -11.02 17.41
N ASN A 96 0.22 -11.80 16.82
CA ASN A 96 -0.02 -13.21 17.19
C ASN A 96 0.07 -14.09 15.95
N GLY A 97 0.81 -15.19 16.04
CA GLY A 97 0.87 -16.21 15.00
C GLY A 97 0.53 -17.57 15.59
N GLY A 98 -0.35 -18.33 14.93
CA GLY A 98 -0.67 -19.70 15.35
C GLY A 98 0.50 -20.68 15.22
N GLY A 99 1.50 -20.34 14.39
CA GLY A 99 2.75 -21.09 14.23
C GLY A 99 3.95 -20.32 14.77
N LYS A 100 4.54 -19.44 13.94
CA LYS A 100 5.78 -18.72 14.23
C LYS A 100 5.63 -17.22 13.93
N VAL A 101 6.24 -16.38 14.76
CA VAL A 101 6.52 -14.97 14.46
C VAL A 101 8.02 -14.85 14.19
N THR A 102 8.41 -14.18 13.11
CA THR A 102 9.82 -13.96 12.75
C THR A 102 10.07 -12.48 12.54
N ILE A 103 11.12 -11.97 13.19
CA ILE A 103 11.58 -10.59 13.07
C ILE A 103 13.05 -10.66 12.68
N GLN A 104 13.41 -10.00 11.59
CA GLN A 104 14.76 -10.00 11.03
C GLN A 104 15.13 -8.58 10.62
N GLY A 105 16.39 -8.21 10.84
CA GLY A 105 16.96 -6.97 10.34
C GLY A 105 18.44 -7.16 10.05
N ASP A 106 18.89 -6.66 8.91
CA ASP A 106 20.28 -6.84 8.46
C ASP A 106 21.29 -6.12 9.37
N ALA A 107 20.92 -4.94 9.87
CA ALA A 107 21.74 -4.15 10.80
C ALA A 107 21.44 -4.43 12.28
N GLY A 108 20.38 -5.19 12.57
CA GLY A 108 19.95 -5.52 13.93
C GLY A 108 18.51 -5.15 14.27
N ILE A 109 18.13 -5.43 15.52
CA ILE A 109 16.79 -5.28 16.06
C ILE A 109 16.87 -4.55 17.41
N ASN A 110 16.01 -3.55 17.61
CA ASN A 110 15.87 -2.83 18.87
C ASN A 110 14.46 -2.97 19.43
N LEU A 111 14.35 -3.37 20.70
CA LEU A 111 13.11 -3.46 21.46
C LEU A 111 13.22 -2.52 22.65
N THR A 112 12.45 -1.44 22.66
CA THR A 112 12.56 -0.37 23.67
C THR A 112 11.24 -0.18 24.41
N GLN A 113 11.31 -0.13 25.73
CA GLN A 113 10.20 0.18 26.62
C GLN A 113 10.65 1.22 27.63
N ALA A 114 10.35 2.50 27.38
CA ALA A 114 10.78 3.63 28.20
C ALA A 114 12.29 3.54 28.57
N GLY A 115 12.61 3.23 29.83
CA GLY A 115 13.99 3.10 30.31
C GLY A 115 14.65 1.73 30.12
N ALA A 116 13.91 0.70 29.71
CA ALA A 116 14.43 -0.63 29.43
C ALA A 116 14.59 -0.86 27.93
N ASN A 117 15.61 -1.63 27.53
CA ASN A 117 15.84 -1.98 26.13
C ASN A 117 16.52 -3.36 25.96
N MET A 118 16.33 -3.92 24.77
CA MET A 118 17.08 -5.04 24.24
C MET A 118 17.54 -4.71 22.82
N THR A 119 18.82 -4.90 22.54
CA THR A 119 19.44 -4.69 21.23
C THR A 119 20.07 -6.00 20.76
N ILE A 120 19.75 -6.41 19.53
CA ILE A 120 20.27 -7.61 18.87
C ILE A 120 21.05 -7.14 17.63
N GLN A 121 22.37 -7.29 17.64
CA GLN A 121 23.28 -6.97 16.54
C GLN A 121 24.34 -8.08 16.42
N ASP A 122 25.63 -7.76 16.61
CA ASP A 122 26.70 -8.75 16.80
C ASP A 122 26.54 -9.51 18.12
N ASP A 123 26.08 -8.80 19.16
CA ASP A 123 25.75 -9.33 20.48
C ASP A 123 24.26 -9.10 20.82
N VAL A 124 23.78 -9.78 21.88
CA VAL A 124 22.49 -9.48 22.50
C VAL A 124 22.73 -8.71 23.80
N ILE A 125 22.35 -7.43 23.82
CA ILE A 125 22.53 -6.53 24.97
C ILE A 125 21.17 -6.22 25.57
N MET A 126 21.04 -6.36 26.90
CA MET A 126 19.81 -6.05 27.64
C MET A 126 20.11 -5.05 28.75
N ASN A 127 19.39 -3.93 28.79
CA ASN A 127 19.55 -2.89 29.81
C ASN A 127 18.23 -2.61 30.53
N GLY A 128 18.30 -2.43 31.84
CA GLY A 128 17.15 -2.05 32.67
C GLY A 128 17.49 -2.11 34.16
N GLY A 129 16.63 -1.56 35.01
CA GLY A 129 16.83 -1.59 36.47
C GLY A 129 16.87 -3.00 37.07
N LYS A 130 16.26 -3.98 36.40
CA LYS A 130 16.33 -5.42 36.72
C LYS A 130 16.12 -6.23 35.44
N VAL A 131 17.00 -7.20 35.19
CA VAL A 131 16.88 -8.17 34.08
C VAL A 131 16.74 -9.56 34.69
N ASN A 132 15.68 -10.30 34.33
CA ASN A 132 15.50 -11.68 34.74
C ASN A 132 15.74 -12.58 33.52
N ILE A 133 16.70 -13.50 33.63
CA ILE A 133 16.99 -14.50 32.61
C ILE A 133 16.63 -15.85 33.21
N GLN A 134 15.73 -16.60 32.57
CA GLN A 134 15.38 -17.96 32.97
C GLN A 134 15.99 -18.93 31.94
N SER A 135 16.63 -19.98 32.46
CA SER A 135 17.23 -21.07 31.67
C SER A 135 16.25 -22.23 31.56
#